data_AF-A0AA86T5P1-F1
#
_entry.id   AF-A0AA86T5P1-F1
#
_cell.length_a   1.000
_cell.length_b   1.000
_cell.length_c   1.000
_cell.angle_alpha   90.00
_cell.angle_beta   90.00
_cell.angle_gamma   90.00
#
_symmetry.space_group_name_H-M   'P 1'
#
loop_
_entity.id
_entity.type
_entity.pdbx_description
1 polymer ?
#
loop_
_entity_poly.entity_id
_entity_poly.type
_entity_poly.pdbx_seq_one_letter_code
_entity_poly.pdbx_strand_id
1 'polypeptide(L)'
;MLVGSLLVWEVCLMGGCAVPATELELGSRDPSLDHRKIARYYHQEAARLWKQSEDMTVRAIQYEHLFGPSSDWVQGTKLLAESYRAAAMEHERLAGRHQDLAEGRAVEEP
;
A
#
# COMPACT_ATOMS: atom_id res chain seq x y z
N MET A 1 -29.86 -37.83 33.91
CA MET A 1 -29.94 -37.06 32.65
C MET A 1 -28.51 -36.75 32.19
N LEU A 2 -27.88 -37.70 31.49
CA LEU A 2 -26.52 -37.62 30.97
C LEU A 2 -26.55 -38.02 29.49
N VAL A 3 -27.34 -37.31 28.69
CA VAL A 3 -27.47 -37.56 27.24
C VAL A 3 -27.24 -36.28 26.42
N GLY A 4 -27.13 -35.12 27.07
CA GLY A 4 -26.99 -33.82 26.38
C GLY A 4 -25.56 -33.44 25.98
N SER A 5 -24.52 -34.12 26.49
CA SER A 5 -23.13 -33.68 26.32
C SER A 5 -22.35 -34.38 25.19
N LEU A 6 -22.96 -35.32 24.46
CA LEU A 6 -22.25 -36.06 23.40
C LEU A 6 -22.48 -35.50 21.99
N LEU A 7 -23.49 -34.65 21.77
CA LEU A 7 -23.80 -34.12 20.44
C LEU A 7 -22.99 -32.88 20.04
N VAL A 8 -22.25 -32.26 20.96
CA VAL A 8 -21.45 -31.06 20.65
C VAL A 8 -20.12 -31.41 20.00
N TRP A 9 -19.59 -32.61 20.21
CA TRP A 9 -18.28 -33.00 19.68
C TRP A 9 -18.30 -33.31 18.17
N GLU A 10 -19.42 -33.80 17.64
CA GLU A 10 -19.54 -34.15 16.22
C GLU A 10 -19.62 -32.94 15.27
N VAL A 11 -20.02 -31.76 15.76
CA VAL A 11 -20.14 -30.56 14.91
C VAL A 11 -18.77 -29.94 14.59
N CYS A 12 -17.74 -30.20 15.38
CA CYS A 12 -16.38 -29.68 15.12
C CYS A 12 -15.64 -30.39 13.97
N LEU A 13 -16.12 -31.55 13.51
CA LEU A 13 -15.45 -32.34 12.47
C LEU A 13 -15.79 -31.92 11.03
N MET A 14 -16.80 -31.07 10.82
CA MET A 14 -17.22 -30.60 9.50
C MET A 14 -16.93 -29.11 9.26
N GLY A 15 -16.38 -28.41 10.27
CA GLY A 15 -15.83 -27.07 10.14
C GLY A 15 -14.44 -27.14 9.51
N GLY A 16 -14.38 -27.55 8.23
CA GLY A 16 -13.17 -27.39 7.44
C GLY A 16 -12.65 -25.96 7.64
N CYS A 17 -11.35 -25.82 7.91
CA CYS A 17 -10.70 -24.52 7.99
C CYS A 17 -11.03 -23.76 6.70
N ALA A 18 -12.03 -22.88 6.75
CA ALA A 18 -12.19 -21.84 5.76
C ALA A 18 -10.99 -20.94 6.00
N VAL A 19 -9.87 -21.27 5.35
CA VAL A 19 -8.67 -20.44 5.32
C VAL A 19 -9.17 -19.09 4.82
N PRO A 20 -9.14 -18.04 5.65
CA PRO A 20 -9.47 -16.72 5.16
C PRO A 20 -8.52 -16.47 3.99
N ALA A 21 -9.05 -16.07 2.84
CA ALA A 21 -8.23 -15.75 1.68
C ALA A 21 -7.14 -14.78 2.13
N THR A 22 -5.93 -15.30 2.29
CA THR A 22 -4.81 -14.52 2.79
C THR A 22 -4.45 -13.49 1.74
N GLU A 23 -4.00 -12.31 2.18
CA GLU A 23 -3.58 -11.22 1.30
C GLU A 23 -2.61 -11.70 0.19
N LEU A 24 -1.83 -12.74 0.48
CA LEU A 24 -1.02 -13.52 -0.47
C LEU A 24 -1.69 -14.87 -0.77
N GLU A 25 -1.86 -15.23 -2.06
CA GLU A 25 -2.45 -16.52 -2.44
C GLU A 25 -1.37 -17.60 -2.44
N LEU A 26 -1.02 -18.11 -1.26
CA LEU A 26 0.04 -19.12 -1.10
C LEU A 26 -0.28 -20.48 -1.75
N GLY A 27 -1.55 -20.72 -2.13
CA GLY A 27 -2.00 -21.95 -2.81
C GLY A 27 -1.89 -21.89 -4.33
N SER A 28 -1.67 -20.71 -4.91
CA SER A 28 -1.47 -20.53 -6.35
C SER A 28 0.03 -20.61 -6.67
N ARG A 29 0.39 -21.41 -7.68
CA ARG A 29 1.77 -21.53 -8.18
C ARG A 29 2.12 -20.49 -9.24
N ASP A 30 1.33 -19.41 -9.37
CA ASP A 30 1.53 -18.33 -10.34
C ASP A 30 2.11 -17.08 -9.65
N PRO A 31 3.45 -16.86 -9.73
CA PRO A 31 4.10 -15.69 -9.14
C PRO A 31 3.61 -14.34 -9.70
N SER A 32 2.97 -14.34 -10.88
CA SER A 32 2.44 -13.10 -11.47
C SER A 32 1.29 -12.49 -10.65
N LEU A 33 0.54 -13.32 -9.92
CA LEU A 33 -0.55 -12.86 -9.07
C LEU A 33 -0.02 -12.06 -7.87
N ASP A 34 1.07 -12.52 -7.26
CA ASP A 34 1.71 -11.82 -6.15
C ASP A 34 2.33 -10.51 -6.63
N HIS A 35 3.00 -10.50 -7.78
CA HIS A 35 3.53 -9.28 -8.37
C HIS A 35 2.43 -8.26 -8.73
N ARG A 36 1.27 -8.68 -9.23
CA ARG A 36 0.11 -7.78 -9.45
C ARG A 36 -0.42 -7.17 -8.16
N LYS A 37 -0.51 -7.96 -7.08
CA LYS A 37 -0.95 -7.47 -5.77
C LYS A 37 0.04 -6.44 -5.21
N ILE A 38 1.34 -6.73 -5.30
CA ILE A 38 2.40 -5.83 -4.85
C ILE A 38 2.40 -4.53 -5.68
N ALA A 39 2.29 -4.63 -7.02
CA ALA A 39 2.19 -3.44 -7.88
C ALA A 39 1.00 -2.55 -7.51
N ARG A 40 -0.18 -3.17 -7.27
CA ARG A 40 -1.37 -2.44 -6.83
C ARG A 40 -1.16 -1.73 -5.50
N TYR A 41 -0.52 -2.37 -4.52
CA TYR A 41 -0.19 -1.75 -3.24
C TYR A 41 0.67 -0.50 -3.44
N TYR A 42 1.77 -0.61 -4.19
CA TYR A 42 2.66 0.50 -4.44
C TYR A 42 1.98 1.65 -5.20
N HIS A 43 1.09 1.36 -6.16
CA HIS A 43 0.29 2.40 -6.83
C HIS A 43 -0.66 3.14 -5.88
N GLN A 44 -1.33 2.41 -4.98
CA GLN A 44 -2.23 3.04 -3.99
C GLN A 44 -1.44 3.94 -3.03
N GLU A 45 -0.27 3.49 -2.60
CA GLU A 45 0.58 4.27 -1.71
C GLU A 45 1.18 5.49 -2.42
N ALA A 46 1.58 5.37 -3.68
CA ALA A 46 1.98 6.52 -4.50
C ALA A 46 0.86 7.57 -4.60
N ALA A 47 -0.37 7.15 -4.89
CA ALA A 47 -1.52 8.06 -4.95
C ALA A 47 -1.78 8.77 -3.62
N ARG A 48 -1.63 8.05 -2.49
CA ARG A 48 -1.72 8.62 -1.14
C ARG A 48 -0.65 9.70 -0.92
N LEU A 49 0.59 9.42 -1.30
CA LEU A 49 1.73 10.32 -1.15
C LEU A 49 1.62 11.55 -2.05
N TRP A 50 1.15 11.40 -3.30
CA TRP A 50 0.86 12.53 -4.18
C TRP A 50 -0.13 13.51 -3.54
N LYS A 51 -1.24 12.97 -3.01
CA LYS A 51 -2.21 13.80 -2.29
C LYS A 51 -1.59 14.51 -1.08
N GLN A 52 -0.74 13.84 -0.31
CA GLN A 52 -0.04 14.49 0.81
C GLN A 52 0.90 15.60 0.34
N SER A 53 1.61 15.41 -0.78
CA SER A 53 2.47 16.44 -1.38
C SER A 53 1.66 17.67 -1.81
N GLU A 54 0.52 17.46 -2.48
CA GLU A 54 -0.39 18.53 -2.89
C GLU A 54 -0.96 19.29 -1.69
N ASP A 55 -1.42 18.56 -0.66
CA ASP A 55 -1.92 19.15 0.59
C ASP A 55 -0.86 20.02 1.28
N MET A 56 0.40 19.55 1.34
CA MET A 56 1.50 20.35 1.91
C MET A 56 1.84 21.56 1.03
N THR A 57 1.79 21.42 -0.29
CA THR A 57 2.01 22.54 -1.21
C THR A 57 1.00 23.66 -0.96
N VAL A 58 -0.28 23.32 -0.80
CA VAL A 58 -1.34 24.29 -0.47
C VAL A 58 -1.11 24.92 0.90
N ARG A 59 -0.72 24.13 1.92
CA ARG A 59 -0.41 24.64 3.26
C ARG A 59 0.79 25.59 3.27
N ALA A 60 1.81 25.33 2.47
CA ALA A 60 2.98 26.21 2.37
C ALA A 60 2.57 27.62 1.89
N ILE A 61 1.62 27.72 0.96
CA ILE A 61 1.07 29.01 0.50
C ILE A 61 0.33 29.72 1.64
N GLN A 62 -0.47 29.00 2.42
CA GLN A 62 -1.18 29.56 3.58
C GLN A 62 -0.21 30.05 4.66
N TYR A 63 0.83 29.27 4.96
CA TYR A 63 1.86 29.66 5.92
C TYR A 63 2.69 30.83 5.44
N GLU A 64 2.95 30.94 4.15
CA GLU A 64 3.64 32.09 3.58
C GLU A 64 2.85 33.38 3.78
N HIS A 65 1.52 33.33 3.63
CA HIS A 65 0.66 34.47 3.92
C HIS A 65 0.65 34.86 5.41
N LEU A 66 0.68 33.88 6.32
CA LEU A 66 0.56 34.12 7.76
C LEU A 66 1.86 34.49 8.45
N PHE A 67 2.97 33.88 8.03
CA PHE A 67 4.25 33.92 8.74
C PHE A 67 5.38 34.51 7.89
N GLY A 68 5.11 34.81 6.62
CA GLY A 68 6.11 35.30 5.66
C GLY A 68 6.93 34.17 5.02
N PRO A 69 7.53 34.43 3.86
CA PRO A 69 8.16 33.40 3.01
C PRO A 69 9.41 32.76 3.62
N SER A 70 10.11 33.45 4.52
CA SER A 70 11.33 32.96 5.17
C SER A 70 11.07 32.20 6.47
N SER A 71 9.82 32.05 6.90
CA SER A 71 9.48 31.32 8.12
C SER A 71 9.85 29.85 8.03
N ASP A 72 10.33 29.27 9.13
CA ASP A 72 10.60 27.83 9.24
C ASP A 72 9.35 26.98 8.94
N TRP A 73 8.15 27.51 9.22
CA TRP A 73 6.88 26.86 8.86
C TRP A 73 6.72 26.70 7.36
N VAL A 74 7.10 27.72 6.58
CA VAL A 74 7.05 27.67 5.11
C VAL A 74 8.12 26.72 4.58
N GLN A 75 9.37 26.87 5.05
CA GLN A 75 10.48 26.06 4.58
C GLN A 75 10.28 24.57 4.91
N GLY A 76 9.89 24.24 6.14
CA GLY A 76 9.61 22.88 6.57
C GLY A 76 8.44 22.25 5.80
N THR A 77 7.40 23.02 5.50
CA THR A 77 6.25 22.50 4.73
C THR A 77 6.60 22.27 3.26
N LYS A 78 7.42 23.13 2.64
CA LYS A 78 7.95 22.90 1.28
C LYS A 78 8.79 21.62 1.23
N LEU A 79 9.67 21.42 2.21
CA LEU A 79 10.47 20.19 2.33
C LEU A 79 9.59 18.94 2.50
N LEU A 80 8.50 19.02 3.28
CA LEU A 80 7.53 17.92 3.40
C LEU A 80 6.81 17.63 2.08
N ALA A 81 6.41 18.67 1.34
CA ALA A 81 5.79 18.48 0.03
C ALA A 81 6.74 17.76 -0.94
N GLU A 82 8.01 18.16 -0.97
CA GLU A 82 9.06 17.54 -1.79
C GLU A 82 9.34 16.10 -1.37
N SER A 83 9.39 15.81 -0.07
CA SER A 83 9.65 14.46 0.43
C SER A 83 8.52 13.49 0.07
N TYR A 84 7.26 13.91 0.22
CA TYR A 84 6.12 13.10 -0.21
C TYR A 84 6.11 12.87 -1.71
N ARG A 85 6.46 13.89 -2.51
CA ARG A 85 6.59 13.76 -3.96
C ARG A 85 7.67 12.76 -4.36
N ALA A 86 8.86 12.85 -3.76
CA ALA A 86 9.95 11.92 -4.03
C ALA A 86 9.56 10.48 -3.66
N ALA A 87 8.89 10.30 -2.52
CA ALA A 87 8.36 9.00 -2.12
C ALA A 87 7.30 8.49 -3.10
N ALA A 88 6.36 9.33 -3.55
CA ALA A 88 5.35 8.94 -4.52
C ALA A 88 5.98 8.41 -5.83
N MET A 89 6.97 9.12 -6.36
CA MET A 89 7.70 8.71 -7.56
C MET A 89 8.44 7.38 -7.38
N GLU A 90 9.07 7.16 -6.22
CA GLU A 90 9.72 5.87 -5.94
C GLU A 90 8.71 4.73 -5.85
N HIS A 91 7.56 4.96 -5.21
CA HIS A 91 6.48 3.98 -5.16
C HIS A 91 5.91 3.67 -6.57
N GLU A 92 5.76 4.67 -7.45
CA GLU A 92 5.37 4.42 -8.86
C GLU A 92 6.42 3.59 -9.61
N ARG A 93 7.69 3.89 -9.41
CA ARG A 93 8.79 3.11 -9.99
C ARG A 93 8.75 1.66 -9.52
N LEU A 94 8.54 1.43 -8.21
CA LEU A 94 8.38 0.09 -7.64
C LEU A 94 7.16 -0.64 -8.21
N ALA A 95 6.03 0.05 -8.33
CA ALA A 95 4.83 -0.51 -8.93
C ALA A 95 5.07 -0.94 -10.38
N GLY A 96 5.73 -0.10 -11.17
CA GLY A 96 6.13 -0.41 -12.56
C GLY A 96 6.99 -1.67 -12.64
N ARG A 97 8.03 -1.79 -11.80
CA ARG A 97 8.88 -3.00 -11.77
C ARG A 97 8.09 -4.26 -11.45
N HIS A 98 7.17 -4.20 -10.49
CA HIS A 98 6.33 -5.36 -10.16
C HIS A 98 5.29 -5.66 -11.26
N GLN A 99 4.79 -4.64 -11.95
CA GLN A 99 3.93 -4.85 -13.11
C GLN A 99 4.70 -5.52 -14.26
N ASP A 100 5.91 -5.08 -14.57
CA ASP A 100 6.77 -5.69 -15.59
C ASP A 100 7.04 -7.17 -15.27
N LEU A 101 7.36 -7.49 -14.01
CA LEU A 101 7.55 -8.87 -13.55
C LEU A 101 6.27 -9.72 -13.66
N ALA A 102 5.10 -9.13 -13.34
CA ALA A 102 3.83 -9.83 -13.50
C ALA A 102 3.50 -10.14 -14.97
N GLU A 103 3.96 -9.30 -15.88
CA GLU A 103 3.72 -9.44 -17.32
C GLU A 103 4.84 -10.23 -18.04
N GLY A 104 5.86 -10.67 -17.30
CA GLY A 104 7.00 -11.41 -17.84
C GLY A 104 7.94 -10.56 -18.69
N ARG A 105 7.90 -9.23 -18.53
CA ARG A 105 8.85 -8.31 -19.19
C ARG A 105 10.15 -8.28 -18.39
N ALA A 106 11.29 -8.47 -19.05
CA ALA A 106 12.59 -8.34 -18.40
C ALA A 106 12.81 -6.88 -17.96
N VAL A 107 13.19 -6.69 -16.70
CA VAL A 107 13.62 -5.39 -16.18
C VAL A 107 15.07 -5.18 -16.65
N GLU A 108 15.27 -4.40 -17.72
CA GLU A 108 16.60 -3.90 -18.07
C GLU A 108 17.00 -2.85 -17.03
N GLU A 109 17.89 -3.21 -16.09
CA GLU A 109 18.59 -2.22 -15.25
C GLU A 109 19.68 -1.52 -16.10
N PRO A 110 19.71 -0.18 -16.14
CA PRO A 110 20.82 0.58 -16.73
C PRO A 110 22.08 0.59 -15.85
#